data_AF-A0A9P7ES52-F1
#
_entry.id   AF-A0A9P7ES52-F1
#
_cell.length_a   1.000
_cell.length_b   1.000
_cell.length_c   1.000
_cell.angle_alpha   90.00
_cell.angle_beta   90.00
_cell.angle_gamma   90.00
#
_symmetry.space_group_name_H-M   'P 1'
#
loop_
_entity.id
_entity.type
_entity.pdbx_description
1 polymer ?
#
loop_
_entity_poly.entity_id
_entity_poly.type
_entity_poly.pdbx_seq_one_letter_code
_entity_poly.pdbx_strand_id
1 'polypeptide(L)'
;PPHQTHKWDEVIEYAFLADFDLLHDAQEDVSEHPWATPAARQAMDLHFKMCCAKEVILCINVETQHLATYIQDEDHYLCACEAQMLPLEPALTYQIGLDA
;
A
#
# COMPACT_ATOMS: atom_id res chain seq x y z
N PRO A 1 12.39 -11.63 6.31
CA PRO A 1 12.25 -13.10 6.41
C PRO A 1 13.63 -13.78 6.59
N PRO A 2 13.73 -14.89 7.34
CA PRO A 2 14.99 -15.61 7.45
C PRO A 2 15.33 -16.21 6.08
N HIS A 3 16.51 -15.87 5.55
CA HIS A 3 17.01 -16.46 4.31
C HIS A 3 17.24 -17.96 4.51
N GLN A 4 16.69 -18.79 3.63
CA GLN A 4 17.00 -20.23 3.63
C GLN A 4 18.49 -20.41 3.30
N THR A 5 19.22 -21.06 4.18
CA THR A 5 20.61 -21.43 3.95
C THR A 5 20.62 -22.65 3.03
N HIS A 6 20.84 -22.41 1.73
CA HIS A 6 20.95 -23.49 0.74
C HIS A 6 22.15 -24.38 1.07
N LYS A 7 21.92 -25.69 1.07
CA LYS A 7 22.99 -26.68 1.24
C LYS A 7 23.80 -26.75 -0.05
N TRP A 8 25.10 -27.00 0.06
CA TRP A 8 26.00 -27.09 -1.10
C TRP A 8 25.51 -28.06 -2.19
N ASP A 9 24.83 -29.14 -1.80
CA ASP A 9 24.25 -30.10 -2.73
C ASP A 9 23.15 -29.47 -3.61
N GLU A 10 22.29 -28.60 -3.05
CA GLU A 10 21.30 -27.86 -3.83
C GLU A 10 21.97 -26.91 -4.83
N VAL A 11 23.05 -26.23 -4.42
CA VAL A 11 23.78 -25.31 -5.30
C VAL A 11 24.38 -26.05 -6.49
N ILE A 12 24.88 -27.27 -6.28
CA ILE A 12 25.42 -28.11 -7.35
C ILE A 12 24.31 -28.59 -8.28
N GLU A 13 23.15 -29.00 -7.76
CA GLU A 13 21.99 -29.38 -8.58
C GLU A 13 21.46 -28.21 -9.40
N TYR A 14 21.37 -27.01 -8.84
CA TYR A 14 20.95 -25.81 -9.57
C TYR A 14 21.97 -25.38 -10.61
N ALA A 15 23.28 -25.50 -10.33
CA ALA A 15 24.33 -25.23 -11.32
C ALA A 15 24.24 -26.24 -12.48
N PHE A 16 24.00 -27.52 -12.18
CA PHE A 16 23.79 -28.54 -13.20
C PHE A 16 22.54 -28.29 -14.07
N LEU A 17 21.44 -27.81 -13.45
CA LEU A 17 20.24 -27.41 -14.19
C LEU A 17 20.46 -26.16 -15.04
N ALA A 18 21.27 -25.21 -14.57
CA ALA A 18 21.60 -23.99 -15.32
C ALA A 18 22.53 -24.27 -16.52
N ASP A 19 23.40 -25.27 -16.43
CA ASP A 19 24.30 -25.72 -17.51
C ASP A 19 23.59 -26.57 -18.59
N PHE A 20 22.29 -26.85 -18.44
CA PHE A 20 21.51 -27.50 -19.49
C PHE A 20 21.10 -26.48 -20.57
N ASP A 21 21.84 -26.44 -21.68
CA ASP A 21 21.50 -25.65 -22.89
C ASP A 21 20.08 -25.94 -23.42
N LEU A 22 19.50 -27.11 -23.10
CA LEU A 22 18.10 -27.44 -23.41
C LEU A 22 17.09 -26.44 -22.81
N LEU A 23 17.39 -25.87 -21.65
CA LEU A 23 16.56 -24.83 -21.04
C LEU A 23 16.82 -23.46 -21.67
N HIS A 24 18.03 -23.21 -22.18
CA HIS A 24 18.36 -22.00 -22.93
C HIS A 24 17.63 -21.96 -24.28
N ASP A 25 17.64 -23.07 -25.03
CA ASP A 25 16.95 -23.20 -26.33
C ASP A 25 15.42 -23.21 -26.20
N ALA A 26 14.88 -23.59 -25.04
CA ALA A 26 13.45 -23.56 -24.74
C ALA A 26 12.98 -22.25 -24.09
N GLN A 27 13.90 -21.37 -23.69
CA GLN A 27 13.59 -20.08 -23.10
C GLN A 27 13.19 -19.11 -24.22
N GLU A 28 11.88 -18.95 -24.41
CA GLU A 28 11.36 -17.90 -25.29
C GLU A 28 11.88 -16.54 -24.81
N ASP A 29 12.54 -15.80 -25.69
CA ASP A 29 12.98 -14.45 -25.37
C ASP A 29 11.75 -13.55 -25.26
N VAL A 30 11.41 -13.26 -24.01
CA VAL A 30 10.29 -12.42 -23.63
C VAL A 30 10.40 -11.02 -24.26
N SER A 31 11.61 -10.57 -24.60
CA SER A 31 11.88 -9.29 -25.25
C SER A 31 11.34 -9.22 -26.69
N GLU A 32 11.15 -10.36 -27.35
CA GLU A 32 10.63 -10.45 -28.71
C GLU A 32 9.10 -10.27 -28.77
N HIS A 33 8.42 -10.34 -27.62
CA HIS A 33 6.98 -10.17 -27.61
C HIS A 33 6.56 -8.71 -27.88
N PRO A 34 5.43 -8.49 -28.60
CA PRO A 34 4.95 -7.14 -28.91
C PRO A 34 4.73 -6.23 -27.69
N TRP A 35 4.34 -6.82 -26.55
CA TRP A 35 4.11 -6.11 -25.29
C TRP A 35 5.39 -5.71 -24.56
N ALA A 36 6.52 -6.35 -24.87
CA ALA A 36 7.81 -6.06 -24.24
C ALA A 36 8.49 -4.82 -24.83
N THR A 37 8.01 -4.34 -25.99
CA THR A 37 8.51 -3.10 -26.60
C THR A 37 8.32 -1.90 -25.65
N PRO A 38 9.27 -0.94 -25.60
CA PRO A 38 9.15 0.22 -24.73
C PRO A 38 7.86 1.01 -24.93
N ALA A 39 7.41 1.14 -26.18
CA ALA A 39 6.17 1.83 -26.52
C ALA A 39 4.92 1.09 -25.99
N ALA A 40 4.86 -0.23 -26.13
CA ALA A 40 3.74 -1.02 -25.60
C ALA A 40 3.71 -0.97 -24.07
N ARG A 41 4.86 -1.05 -23.41
CA ARG A 41 4.96 -0.90 -21.94
C ARG A 41 4.47 0.46 -21.48
N GLN A 42 4.89 1.55 -22.13
CA GLN A 42 4.39 2.89 -21.82
C GLN A 42 2.88 3.03 -22.03
N ALA A 43 2.34 2.45 -23.09
CA ALA A 43 0.90 2.46 -23.36
C ALA A 43 0.12 1.68 -22.29
N MET A 44 0.61 0.50 -21.89
CA MET A 44 0.02 -0.30 -20.81
C MET A 44 0.09 0.44 -19.46
N ASP A 45 1.25 1.01 -19.12
CA ASP A 45 1.41 1.81 -17.89
C ASP A 45 0.42 2.96 -17.84
N LEU A 46 0.25 3.69 -18.95
CA LEU A 46 -0.71 4.78 -19.05
C LEU A 46 -2.15 4.26 -18.89
N HIS A 47 -2.49 3.17 -19.57
CA HIS A 47 -3.81 2.55 -19.47
C HIS A 47 -4.14 2.16 -18.03
N PHE A 48 -3.24 1.45 -17.35
CA PHE A 48 -3.47 1.02 -15.97
C PHE A 48 -3.47 2.19 -14.98
N LYS A 49 -2.65 3.23 -15.20
CA LYS A 49 -2.75 4.47 -14.43
C LYS A 49 -4.11 5.14 -14.57
N MET A 50 -4.69 5.16 -15.78
CA MET A 50 -6.03 5.71 -16.01
C MET A 50 -7.12 4.87 -15.33
N CYS A 51 -7.01 3.54 -15.39
CA CYS A 51 -7.94 2.63 -14.71
C CYS A 51 -7.88 2.83 -13.18
N CYS A 52 -6.67 2.83 -12.62
CA CYS A 52 -6.44 3.06 -11.20
C CYS A 52 -6.91 4.45 -10.77
N ALA A 53 -6.65 5.51 -11.55
CA ALA A 53 -7.10 6.86 -11.22
C ALA A 53 -8.63 6.94 -11.05
N LYS A 54 -9.41 6.23 -11.88
CA LYS A 54 -10.88 6.19 -11.73
C LYS A 54 -11.30 5.52 -10.44
N GLU A 55 -10.67 4.39 -10.11
CA GLU A 55 -10.93 3.67 -8.86
C GLU A 55 -10.54 4.49 -7.63
N VAL A 56 -9.36 5.12 -7.67
CA VAL A 56 -8.86 5.98 -6.59
C VAL A 56 -9.80 7.16 -6.35
N ILE A 57 -10.36 7.78 -7.40
CA ILE A 57 -11.35 8.85 -7.25
C ILE A 57 -12.60 8.36 -6.52
N LEU A 58 -13.06 7.14 -6.78
CA LEU A 58 -14.21 6.57 -6.07
C LEU A 58 -13.86 6.30 -4.60
N CYS A 59 -12.69 5.69 -4.35
CA CYS A 59 -12.22 5.37 -3.01
C CYS A 59 -12.03 6.63 -2.15
N ILE A 60 -11.32 7.64 -2.68
CA ILE A 60 -11.00 8.86 -1.94
C ILE A 60 -12.25 9.64 -1.56
N ASN A 61 -13.32 9.59 -2.36
CA ASN A 61 -14.59 10.22 -2.01
C ASN A 61 -15.22 9.57 -0.76
N VAL A 62 -15.16 8.24 -0.68
CA VAL A 62 -15.64 7.48 0.49
C VAL A 62 -14.76 7.76 1.70
N GLU A 63 -13.43 7.72 1.52
CA GLU A 63 -12.48 8.01 2.60
C GLU A 63 -12.61 9.44 3.13
N THR A 64 -12.87 10.42 2.26
CA THR A 64 -13.10 11.81 2.65
C THR A 64 -14.34 11.93 3.55
N GLN A 65 -15.43 11.23 3.20
CA GLN A 65 -16.63 11.21 4.02
C GLN A 65 -16.38 10.53 5.36
N HIS A 66 -15.72 9.36 5.36
CA HIS A 66 -15.38 8.67 6.60
C HIS A 66 -14.47 9.51 7.50
N LEU A 67 -13.48 10.20 6.94
CA LEU A 67 -12.61 11.08 7.69
C LEU A 67 -13.37 12.27 8.29
N ALA A 68 -14.28 12.87 7.53
CA ALA A 68 -15.12 13.96 8.02
C ALA A 68 -16.01 13.50 9.19
N THR A 69 -16.65 12.33 9.05
CA THR A 69 -17.45 11.74 10.13
C THR A 69 -16.59 11.44 11.34
N TYR A 70 -15.41 10.84 11.16
CA TYR A 70 -14.49 10.54 12.24
C TYR A 70 -14.08 11.80 13.02
N ILE A 71 -13.73 12.89 12.32
CA ILE A 71 -13.40 14.17 12.96
C ILE A 71 -14.58 14.71 13.77
N GLN A 72 -15.80 14.64 13.24
CA GLN A 72 -17.00 15.09 13.94
C GLN A 72 -17.32 14.24 15.17
N ASP A 73 -17.16 12.92 15.06
CA ASP A 73 -17.40 11.99 16.16
C ASP A 73 -16.38 12.20 17.29
N GLU A 74 -15.10 12.40 16.93
CA GLU A 74 -14.04 12.73 17.89
C GLU A 74 -14.28 14.07 18.58
N ASP A 75 -14.65 15.12 17.83
CA ASP A 75 -14.97 16.43 18.40
C ASP A 75 -16.13 16.35 19.40
N HIS A 76 -17.19 15.62 19.04
CA HIS A 76 -18.31 15.37 19.93
C HIS A 76 -17.89 14.56 21.17
N TYR A 77 -17.06 13.54 21.00
CA TYR A 77 -16.53 12.74 22.10
C TYR A 77 -15.71 13.59 23.07
N LEU A 78 -14.80 14.42 22.57
CA LEU A 78 -13.99 15.33 23.37
C LEU A 78 -14.86 16.33 24.13
N CYS A 79 -15.84 16.96 23.47
CA CYS A 79 -16.80 17.84 24.12
C CYS A 79 -17.58 17.13 25.25
N ALA A 80 -18.01 15.89 25.00
CA ALA A 80 -18.71 15.09 26.00
C ALA A 80 -17.81 14.72 27.20
N CYS A 81 -16.53 14.47 26.95
CA CYS A 81 -15.54 14.23 28.00
C CYS A 81 -15.28 15.49 28.82
N GLU A 82 -15.09 16.65 28.19
CA GLU A 82 -14.94 17.93 28.89
C GLU A 82 -16.15 18.23 29.79
N ALA A 83 -17.37 18.06 29.26
CA ALA A 83 -18.59 18.28 30.02
C ALA A 83 -18.70 17.37 31.27
N GLN A 84 -18.19 16.13 31.18
CA GLN A 84 -18.13 15.20 32.30
C GLN A 84 -17.05 15.56 33.32
N MET A 85 -15.93 16.15 32.88
CA MET A 85 -14.80 16.53 33.74
C MET A 85 -15.00 17.89 34.44
N LEU A 86 -15.75 18.80 33.81
CA LEU A 86 -16.05 20.14 34.34
C LEU A 86 -16.52 20.15 35.81
N PRO A 87 -17.43 19.27 36.28
CA PRO A 87 -17.82 19.24 37.68
C PRO A 87 -16.79 18.60 38.63
N LEU A 88 -15.81 17.84 38.13
CA LEU A 88 -14.77 17.22 38.97
C LEU A 88 -13.56 18.15 39.14
N GLU A 89 -13.03 18.68 38.05
CA GLU A 89 -11.78 19.47 38.04
C GLU A 89 -11.87 20.63 37.02
N PRO A 90 -12.52 21.75 37.41
CA PRO A 90 -12.78 22.86 36.50
C PRO A 90 -11.51 23.60 36.06
N ALA A 91 -10.46 23.62 36.88
CA ALA A 91 -9.19 24.25 36.53
C ALA A 91 -8.45 23.50 35.41
N LEU A 92 -8.43 22.17 35.47
CA LEU A 92 -7.84 21.33 34.43
C LEU A 92 -8.65 21.40 33.13
N THR A 93 -9.98 21.39 33.22
CA THR A 93 -10.88 21.51 32.06
C THR A 93 -10.69 22.85 31.33
N TYR A 94 -10.53 23.95 32.08
CA TYR A 94 -10.25 25.27 31.51
C TYR A 94 -8.90 25.33 30.78
N GLN A 95 -7.90 24.59 31.26
CA GLN A 95 -6.59 24.51 30.61
C GLN A 95 -6.63 23.70 29.32
N ILE A 96 -7.37 22.59 29.30
CA ILE A 96 -7.54 21.74 28.11
C ILE A 96 -8.28 22.51 26.99
N GLY A 97 -9.36 23.22 27.33
CA GLY A 97 -10.13 24.01 26.35
C GLY A 97 -9.45 25.29 25.86
N LEU A 98 -8.31 25.68 26.43
CA LEU A 98 -7.48 26.82 25.95
C LEU A 98 -6.42 26.38 24.94
N ASP A 99 -6.04 25.10 24.95
CA ASP A 99 -4.98 24.52 24.12
C ASP A 99 -5.51 23.66 22.95
N ALA A 100 -6.84 23.42 22.89
CA ALA A 100 -7.57 22.77 21.78
C ALA A 100 -7.99 23.76 20.70
#